data_AF-A0A965P6U8-F1
#
_entry.id   AF-A0A965P6U8-F1
#
_cell.length_a   1.000
_cell.length_b   1.000
_cell.length_c   1.000
_cell.angle_alpha   90.00
_cell.angle_beta   90.00
_cell.angle_gamma   90.00
#
_symmetry.space_group_name_H-M   'P 1'
#
loop_
_entity.id
_entity.type
_entity.pdbx_description
1 polymer ?
#
loop_
_entity_poly.entity_id
_entity_poly.type
_entity_poly.pdbx_seq_one_letter_code
_entity_poly.pdbx_strand_id
1 'polypeptide(L)'
;MANNVDTKLQANFKMANGDLINVYAVDQADFEAQLTAIQDTVELIKSVSNSLMGRVVTTQVDAWTIKEAIGVVADTLGGQEQPTCKHGYMEFKTGISKAGKPYKCWSCPSKDRKDQCPPNWVN
;
A
#
# COMPACT_ATOMS: atom_id res chain seq x y z
N MET A 1 44.86 -17.29 3.93
CA MET A 1 43.89 -16.79 4.92
C MET A 1 44.70 -15.99 5.92
N ALA A 2 44.58 -14.67 5.91
CA ALA A 2 45.33 -13.83 6.84
C ALA A 2 44.64 -13.92 8.21
N ASN A 3 45.24 -14.66 9.15
CA ASN A 3 44.85 -14.57 10.54
C ASN A 3 45.29 -13.20 11.05
N ASN A 4 44.33 -12.35 11.36
CA ASN A 4 44.58 -11.10 12.05
C ASN A 4 44.91 -11.45 13.51
N VAL A 5 46.21 -11.53 13.81
CA VAL A 5 46.77 -11.98 15.11
C VAL A 5 46.45 -11.05 16.28
N ASP A 6 45.81 -9.91 16.03
CA ASP A 6 45.42 -8.91 17.04
C ASP A 6 43.93 -8.96 17.39
N THR A 7 43.12 -9.72 16.66
CA THR A 7 41.68 -9.84 16.92
C THR A 7 41.45 -10.68 18.18
N LYS A 8 40.92 -10.06 19.23
CA LYS A 8 40.58 -10.74 20.50
C LYS A 8 39.10 -11.05 20.62
N LEU A 9 38.25 -10.29 19.93
CA LEU A 9 36.81 -10.43 19.94
C LEU A 9 36.31 -10.46 18.49
N GLN A 10 35.37 -11.37 18.21
CA GLN A 10 34.74 -11.48 16.91
C GLN A 10 33.24 -11.74 17.10
N ALA A 11 32.41 -11.08 16.30
CA ALA A 11 30.99 -11.36 16.18
C ALA A 11 30.57 -11.44 14.72
N ASN A 12 29.61 -12.32 14.43
CA ASN A 12 29.07 -12.53 13.09
C ASN A 12 27.55 -12.42 13.18
N PHE A 13 26.98 -11.46 12.45
CA PHE A 13 25.55 -11.25 12.37
C PHE A 13 25.06 -11.69 11.00
N LYS A 14 24.17 -12.68 10.97
CA LYS A 14 23.50 -13.11 9.75
C LYS A 14 22.13 -12.46 9.68
N MET A 15 21.91 -11.66 8.65
CA MET A 15 20.66 -10.98 8.39
C MET A 15 19.67 -11.92 7.68
N ALA A 16 18.37 -11.61 7.74
CA ALA A 16 17.31 -12.44 7.14
C ALA A 16 17.43 -12.57 5.61
N ASN A 17 18.03 -11.57 4.96
CA ASN A 17 18.34 -11.57 3.53
C ASN A 17 19.55 -12.46 3.16
N GLY A 18 20.23 -13.04 4.15
CA GLY A 18 21.42 -13.87 3.96
C GLY A 18 22.75 -13.12 4.03
N ASP A 19 22.73 -11.78 4.15
CA ASP A 19 23.95 -10.99 4.31
C ASP A 19 24.62 -11.28 5.64
N LEU A 20 25.96 -11.19 5.64
CA LEU A 20 26.79 -11.40 6.81
C LEU A 20 27.57 -10.13 7.14
N ILE A 21 27.39 -9.64 8.36
CA ILE A 21 28.21 -8.58 8.94
C ILE A 21 29.20 -9.23 9.91
N ASN A 22 30.50 -9.06 9.63
CA ASN A 22 31.57 -9.57 10.47
C ASN A 22 32.24 -8.40 11.21
N VAL A 23 32.31 -8.51 12.52
CA VAL A 23 32.91 -7.52 13.42
C VAL A 23 34.14 -8.16 14.05
N TYR A 24 35.29 -7.50 13.94
CA TYR A 24 36.56 -7.96 14.49
C TYR A 24 37.15 -6.84 15.33
N ALA A 25 37.40 -7.12 16.60
CA ALA A 25 37.88 -6.14 17.56
C ALA A 25 39.09 -6.63 18.36
N VAL A 26 39.95 -5.69 18.72
CA VAL A 26 41.22 -5.95 19.43
C VAL A 26 41.08 -5.91 20.96
N ASP A 27 40.02 -5.27 21.46
CA ASP A 27 39.61 -5.21 22.87
C ASP A 27 38.13 -4.84 23.00
N GLN A 28 37.64 -4.75 24.23
CA GLN A 28 36.23 -4.45 24.51
C GLN A 28 35.80 -3.05 24.08
N ALA A 29 36.66 -2.04 24.24
CA ALA A 29 36.31 -0.66 23.90
C ALA A 29 36.15 -0.51 22.38
N ASP A 30 37.04 -1.13 21.60
CA ASP A 30 36.93 -1.20 20.15
C ASP A 30 35.68 -1.95 19.69
N PHE A 31 35.32 -3.05 20.38
CA PHE A 31 34.12 -3.81 20.06
C PHE A 31 32.84 -2.97 20.27
N GLU A 32 32.72 -2.28 21.40
CA GLU A 32 31.57 -1.39 21.69
C GLU A 32 31.47 -0.22 20.71
N ALA A 33 32.61 0.36 20.32
CA ALA A 33 32.66 1.43 19.31
C ALA A 33 32.17 0.93 17.94
N GLN A 34 32.62 -0.24 17.50
CA GLN A 34 32.19 -0.83 16.23
C GLN A 34 30.70 -1.18 16.23
N LEU A 35 30.17 -1.72 17.33
CA LEU A 35 28.74 -2.02 17.45
C LEU A 35 27.87 -0.76 17.41
N THR A 36 28.32 0.31 18.07
CA THR A 36 27.64 1.62 18.03
C THR A 36 27.63 2.20 16.62
N ALA A 37 28.78 2.18 15.92
CA ALA A 37 28.87 2.64 14.54
C ALA A 37 27.98 1.84 13.58
N ILE A 38 27.88 0.52 13.78
CA ILE A 38 26.95 -0.32 13.03
C ILE A 38 25.51 0.10 13.32
N GLN A 39 25.16 0.31 14.59
CA GLN A 39 23.81 0.73 14.99
C GLN A 39 23.40 2.06 14.34
N ASP A 40 24.31 3.04 14.32
CA ASP A 40 24.07 4.36 13.70
C ASP A 40 23.95 4.28 12.17
N THR A 41 24.57 3.28 11.55
CA THR A 41 24.59 3.10 10.08
C THR A 41 23.64 2.01 9.57
N VAL A 42 22.79 1.43 10.43
CA VAL A 42 21.87 0.32 10.05
C VAL A 42 21.06 0.64 8.80
N GLU A 43 20.48 1.83 8.72
CA GLU A 43 19.64 2.21 7.57
C GLU A 43 20.45 2.34 6.27
N LEU A 44 21.69 2.83 6.37
CA LEU A 44 22.61 2.87 5.22
C LEU A 44 23.02 1.47 4.78
N ILE A 45 23.35 0.58 5.72
CA ILE A 45 23.69 -0.82 5.45
C ILE A 45 22.54 -1.53 4.72
N LYS A 46 21.30 -1.36 5.20
CA LYS A 46 20.10 -1.89 4.54
C LYS A 46 19.92 -1.35 3.12
N SER A 47 20.13 -0.04 2.93
CA SER A 47 20.01 0.62 1.62
C SER A 47 21.03 0.09 0.61
N VAL A 48 22.29 -0.05 1.03
CA VAL A 48 23.37 -0.60 0.20
C VAL A 48 23.10 -2.06 -0.13
N SER A 49 22.71 -2.88 0.86
CA SER A 49 22.33 -4.28 0.64
C SER A 49 21.23 -4.40 -0.42
N ASN A 50 20.15 -3.63 -0.29
CA ASN A 50 19.05 -3.60 -1.27
C ASN A 50 19.51 -3.16 -2.67
N SER A 51 20.49 -2.26 -2.76
CA SER A 51 21.05 -1.80 -4.02
C SER A 51 21.90 -2.88 -4.69
N LEU A 52 22.70 -3.61 -3.91
CA LEU A 52 23.60 -4.67 -4.40
C LEU A 52 22.83 -5.92 -4.83
N MET A 53 21.75 -6.28 -4.15
CA MET A 53 20.92 -7.43 -4.52
C MET A 53 20.03 -7.15 -5.75
N GLY A 54 20.15 -5.97 -6.36
CA GLY A 54 19.33 -5.58 -7.51
C GLY A 54 17.87 -5.46 -7.10
N ARG A 55 17.54 -4.35 -6.41
CA ARG A 55 16.21 -3.98 -5.88
C ARG A 55 15.08 -4.92 -6.29
N VAL A 56 14.92 -6.03 -5.56
CA VAL A 56 13.66 -6.74 -5.52
C VAL A 56 12.78 -5.91 -4.60
N VAL A 57 11.99 -5.00 -5.18
CA VAL A 57 10.87 -4.41 -4.46
C VAL A 57 9.87 -5.54 -4.26
N THR A 58 10.06 -6.38 -3.24
CA THR A 58 8.92 -7.05 -2.65
C THR A 58 8.19 -5.95 -1.91
N THR A 59 7.25 -5.28 -2.57
CA THR A 59 6.24 -4.55 -1.82
C THR A 59 5.57 -5.62 -0.96
N GLN A 60 5.94 -5.70 0.31
CA GLN A 60 5.08 -6.31 1.30
C GLN A 60 3.91 -5.35 1.42
N VAL A 61 2.99 -5.47 0.48
CA VAL A 61 1.66 -4.93 0.64
C VAL A 61 1.05 -5.80 1.73
N ASP A 62 0.84 -5.21 2.90
CA ASP A 62 -0.08 -5.81 3.86
C ASP A 62 -1.36 -6.09 3.08
N ALA A 63 -1.82 -7.34 3.10
CA ALA A 63 -2.99 -7.74 2.34
C ALA A 63 -4.18 -6.92 2.83
N TRP A 64 -4.52 -5.85 2.12
CA TRP A 64 -5.74 -5.10 2.40
C TRP A 64 -6.91 -6.05 2.25
N THR A 65 -7.78 -6.03 3.24
CA THR A 65 -9.07 -6.67 3.05
C THR A 65 -9.80 -5.92 1.92
N ILE A 66 -10.57 -6.65 1.13
CA ILE A 66 -11.38 -6.07 0.04
C ILE A 66 -12.23 -4.88 0.56
N LYS A 67 -12.63 -4.92 1.83
CA LYS A 67 -13.41 -3.86 2.50
C LYS A 67 -12.62 -2.55 2.65
N GLU A 68 -11.34 -2.62 3.01
CA GLU A 68 -10.49 -1.43 3.15
C GLU A 68 -10.17 -0.82 1.77
N ALA A 69 -9.93 -1.68 0.78
CA ALA A 69 -9.73 -1.24 -0.60
C ALA A 69 -10.97 -0.53 -1.16
N ILE A 70 -12.18 -1.04 -0.88
CA ILE A 70 -13.44 -0.37 -1.27
C ILE A 70 -13.59 0.98 -0.56
N GLY A 71 -13.22 1.08 0.72
CA GLY A 71 -13.26 2.35 1.47
C GLY A 71 -12.38 3.42 0.84
N VAL A 72 -11.13 3.08 0.50
CA VAL A 72 -10.20 4.02 -0.14
C VAL A 72 -10.67 4.43 -1.54
N VAL A 73 -11.23 3.50 -2.31
CA VAL A 73 -11.82 3.79 -3.64
C VAL A 73 -13.04 4.71 -3.51
N ALA A 74 -13.92 4.47 -2.53
CA ALA A 74 -15.09 5.31 -2.29
C ALA A 74 -14.70 6.75 -1.91
N ASP A 75 -13.71 6.92 -1.04
CA ASP A 75 -13.20 8.23 -0.61
C ASP A 75 -12.49 8.98 -1.74
N THR A 76 -11.69 8.28 -2.56
CA THR A 76 -10.85 8.92 -3.59
C THR A 76 -11.61 9.21 -4.88
N LEU A 77 -12.58 8.38 -5.26
CA LEU A 77 -13.31 8.49 -6.54
C LEU A 77 -14.77 8.93 -6.38
N GLY A 78 -15.22 9.17 -5.14
CA GLY A 78 -16.62 9.52 -4.87
C GLY A 78 -17.59 8.40 -5.27
N GLY A 79 -17.14 7.15 -5.20
CA GLY A 79 -17.92 5.98 -5.58
C GLY A 79 -19.09 5.81 -4.63
N GLN A 80 -20.25 6.34 -5.00
CA GLN A 80 -21.50 6.09 -4.28
C GLN A 80 -22.10 4.76 -4.74
N GLU A 81 -22.71 4.05 -3.81
CA GLU A 81 -23.44 2.82 -4.04
C GLU A 81 -24.49 3.06 -5.14
N GLN A 82 -24.32 2.45 -6.32
CA GLN A 82 -25.29 2.60 -7.40
C GLN A 82 -26.61 1.94 -6.98
N PRO A 83 -27.72 2.69 -6.90
CA PRO A 83 -29.00 2.12 -6.49
C PRO A 83 -29.48 1.09 -7.50
N THR A 84 -30.12 0.05 -7.00
CA THR A 84 -30.68 -1.03 -7.81
C THR A 84 -32.21 -1.01 -7.73
N CYS A 85 -32.86 -1.35 -8.84
CA CYS A 85 -34.30 -1.60 -8.90
C CYS A 85 -34.55 -3.07 -9.30
N LYS A 86 -35.81 -3.47 -9.46
CA LYS A 86 -36.18 -4.84 -9.89
C LYS A 86 -35.60 -5.25 -11.26
N HIS A 87 -35.04 -4.31 -12.02
CA HIS A 87 -34.41 -4.51 -13.33
C HIS A 87 -32.88 -4.41 -13.30
N GLY A 88 -32.27 -4.32 -12.11
CA GLY A 88 -30.82 -4.21 -11.93
C GLY A 88 -30.37 -2.79 -11.61
N TYR A 89 -29.13 -2.48 -11.97
CA TYR A 89 -28.49 -1.21 -11.66
C TYR A 89 -29.15 -0.03 -12.38
N MET A 90 -29.51 1.02 -11.64
CA MET A 90 -30.17 2.20 -12.19
C MET A 90 -29.18 3.12 -12.91
N GLU A 91 -29.60 3.78 -13.98
CA GLU A 91 -28.76 4.71 -14.76
C GLU A 91 -28.86 6.14 -14.19
N PHE A 92 -27.74 6.83 -13.99
CA PHE A 92 -27.74 8.22 -13.55
C PHE A 92 -28.06 9.16 -14.72
N LYS A 93 -29.11 9.96 -14.58
CA LYS A 93 -29.53 10.97 -15.54
C LYS A 93 -29.47 12.35 -14.90
N THR A 94 -28.85 13.28 -15.62
CA THR A 94 -28.72 14.68 -15.23
C THR A 94 -29.14 15.58 -16.41
N GLY A 95 -29.75 16.72 -16.12
CA GLY A 95 -30.16 17.67 -17.14
C GLY A 95 -30.93 18.87 -16.59
N ILE A 96 -31.55 19.63 -17.49
CA ILE A 96 -32.42 20.74 -17.15
C ILE A 96 -33.87 20.33 -17.43
N SER A 97 -34.73 20.44 -16.43
CA SER A 97 -36.16 20.11 -16.56
C SER A 97 -36.87 21.11 -17.47
N LYS A 98 -38.07 20.77 -17.94
CA LYS A 98 -38.91 21.70 -18.72
C LYS A 98 -39.24 23.00 -17.95
N ALA A 99 -39.13 22.99 -16.63
CA ALA A 99 -39.31 24.15 -15.75
C ALA A 99 -38.01 24.96 -15.53
N GLY A 100 -36.93 24.65 -16.25
CA GLY A 100 -35.64 25.35 -16.17
C GLY A 100 -34.76 24.98 -14.97
N LYS A 101 -35.21 24.06 -14.11
CA LYS A 101 -34.42 23.64 -12.93
C LYS A 101 -33.50 22.47 -13.27
N PRO A 102 -32.22 22.48 -12.82
CA PRO A 102 -31.34 21.32 -12.95
C PRO A 102 -31.92 20.15 -12.16
N TYR A 103 -31.81 18.94 -12.71
CA TYR A 103 -32.24 17.72 -12.07
C TYR A 103 -31.16 16.65 -12.14
N LYS A 104 -31.12 15.81 -11.12
CA LYS A 104 -30.33 14.59 -11.06
C LYS A 104 -31.25 13.46 -10.59
N CYS A 105 -31.28 12.34 -11.29
CA CYS A 105 -32.06 11.18 -10.86
C CYS A 105 -31.44 9.86 -11.33
N TRP A 106 -31.69 8.81 -10.57
CA TRP A 106 -31.45 7.44 -10.98
C TRP A 106 -32.70 6.91 -11.69
N SER A 107 -32.53 6.39 -12.90
CA SER A 107 -33.59 5.92 -13.78
C SER A 107 -33.49 4.41 -13.97
N CYS A 108 -34.63 3.71 -13.98
CA CYS A 108 -34.65 2.27 -14.27
C CYS A 108 -34.15 1.99 -15.70
N PRO A 109 -33.29 0.96 -15.91
CA PRO A 109 -32.74 0.61 -17.23
C PRO A 109 -33.74 -0.09 -18.15
N SER A 110 -34.93 -0.47 -17.66
CA SER A 110 -35.95 -1.13 -18.49
C SER A 110 -36.36 -0.24 -19.66
N LYS A 111 -36.41 -0.82 -20.87
CA LYS A 111 -36.87 -0.11 -22.09
C LYS A 111 -38.39 0.00 -22.14
N ASP A 112 -39.10 -0.88 -21.44
CA ASP A 112 -40.56 -0.93 -21.41
C ASP A 112 -41.14 0.09 -20.44
N ARG A 113 -41.74 1.17 -20.97
CA ARG A 113 -42.33 2.26 -20.15
C ARG A 113 -43.38 1.78 -19.16
N LYS A 114 -44.07 0.68 -19.42
CA LYS A 114 -45.10 0.12 -18.53
C LYS A 114 -44.50 -0.60 -17.32
N ASP A 115 -43.26 -1.04 -17.44
CA ASP A 115 -42.59 -1.81 -16.39
C ASP A 115 -41.52 -0.96 -15.65
N GLN A 116 -41.12 0.19 -16.20
CA GLN A 116 -40.18 1.12 -15.58
C GLN A 116 -40.59 1.51 -14.15
N CYS A 117 -39.67 1.31 -13.21
CA CYS A 117 -39.80 1.81 -11.85
C CYS A 117 -39.74 3.35 -11.81
N PRO A 118 -40.37 4.00 -10.82
CA PRO A 118 -40.24 5.43 -10.62
C PRO A 118 -38.77 5.83 -10.42
N PRO A 119 -38.33 6.98 -10.94
CA PRO A 119 -36.97 7.46 -10.77
C PRO A 119 -36.70 7.88 -9.33
N ASN A 120 -35.48 7.64 -8.85
CA ASN A 120 -35.02 8.13 -7.55
C ASN A 120 -34.31 9.47 -7.75
N TRP A 121 -34.89 10.55 -7.22
CA TRP A 121 -34.35 11.89 -7.38
C TRP A 121 -33.22 12.15 -6.40
N VAL A 122 -32.09 12.63 -6.92
CA VAL A 122 -30.93 13.04 -6.12
C VAL A 122 -31.00 14.57 -6.00
N ASN A 123 -31.14 15.07 -4.78
CA ASN A 123 -31.15 16.51 -4.49
C ASN A 123 -29.73 17.07 -4.49
#